data_AF-A0A2M9KGE9-F1
#
_entry.id   AF-A0A2M9KGE9-F1
#
_cell.length_a   1.000
_cell.length_b   1.000
_cell.length_c   1.000
_cell.angle_alpha   90.00
_cell.angle_beta   90.00
_cell.angle_gamma   90.00
#
_symmetry.space_group_name_H-M   'P 1'
#
loop_
_entity.id
_entity.type
_entity.pdbx_description
1 polymer ?
#
loop_
_entity_poly.entity_id
_entity_poly.type
_entity_poly.pdbx_seq_one_letter_code
_entity_poly.pdbx_strand_id
1 'polypeptide(L)' 'MSLQDDLTAVRRNLDELTRKVERLERQAAHRPPAGGGSAPPDPSGMVTIPDTPYDSSLWTDTDDEGLGARNRRAP' A
#
# COMPACT_ATOMS: atom_id res chain seq x y z
N MET A 1 37.68 2.94 11.04
CA MET A 1 36.42 3.67 11.28
C MET A 1 36.08 3.49 12.74
N SER A 2 35.92 4.58 13.49
CA SER A 2 35.71 4.52 14.94
C SER A 2 34.23 4.32 15.25
N LEU A 3 33.90 3.54 16.27
CA LEU A 3 32.52 3.39 16.78
C LEU A 3 31.85 4.75 17.05
N GLN A 4 32.63 5.76 17.44
CA GLN A 4 32.14 7.12 17.64
C GLN A 4 31.73 7.81 16.33
N ASP A 5 32.43 7.54 15.22
CA ASP A 5 32.08 8.06 13.91
C ASP A 5 30.77 7.41 13.43
N ASP A 6 30.65 6.09 13.62
CA ASP A 6 29.45 5.32 13.27
C ASP A 6 28.22 5.80 14.07
N LEU A 7 28.36 6.00 15.38
CA LEU A 7 27.28 6.55 16.21
C LEU A 7 26.89 7.97 15.79
N THR A 8 27.87 8.79 15.40
CA THR A 8 27.61 10.15 14.90
C THR A 8 26.88 10.11 13.55
N ALA A 9 27.25 9.17 12.67
CA ALA A 9 26.58 8.95 11.40
C ALA A 9 25.15 8.45 11.58
N VAL A 10 24.92 7.48 12.47
CA VAL A 10 23.58 6.97 12.81
C VAL A 10 22.70 8.09 13.36
N ARG A 11 23.21 8.90 14.29
CA ARG A 11 22.46 10.07 14.83
C ARG A 11 22.04 11.02 13.73
N ARG A 12 22.96 11.39 12.84
CA ARG A 12 22.66 12.29 11.71
C ARG A 12 21.61 11.69 10.77
N ASN A 13 21.70 10.39 10.48
CA ASN A 13 20.75 9.71 9.60
C ASN A 13 19.34 9.66 10.23
N LEU A 14 19.25 9.43 11.55
CA LEU A 14 17.98 9.48 12.27
C LEU A 14 17.37 10.88 12.25
N ASP A 15 18.18 11.92 12.48
CA ASP A 15 17.72 13.31 12.40
C ASP A 15 17.19 13.65 10.99
N GLU A 16 17.87 13.17 9.94
CA GLU A 16 17.43 13.36 8.56
C GLU A 16 16.14 12.60 8.25
N LEU A 17 16.01 11.37 8.75
CA LEU A 17 14.81 10.57 8.60
C LEU A 17 13.60 11.26 9.26
N THR A 18 13.75 11.74 10.49
CA THR A 18 12.70 12.49 11.21
C THR A 18 12.24 13.70 10.39
N ARG A 19 13.18 14.50 9.88
CA ARG A 19 12.85 15.67 9.03
C ARG A 19 12.10 15.28 7.76
N LYS A 20 12.47 14.16 7.12
CA LYS A 20 11.79 13.65 5.92
C LYS A 20 10.37 13.20 6.24
N VAL A 21 10.17 12.49 7.34
CA VAL A 21 8.85 12.04 7.79
C VAL A 21 7.94 13.23 8.08
N GLU A 22 8.37 14.21 8.85
CA GLU A 22 7.55 15.41 9.12
C GLU A 22 7.17 16.17 7.84
N ARG A 23 8.08 16.21 6.84
CA ARG A 23 7.77 16.81 5.54
C ARG A 23 6.73 15.98 4.78
N LEU A 24 6.84 14.65 4.79
CA LEU A 24 5.86 13.76 4.18
C LEU A 24 4.49 13.89 4.84
N GLU A 25 4.44 13.96 6.17
CA GLU A 25 3.20 14.16 6.92
C GLU A 25 2.54 15.50 6.57
N ARG A 26 3.33 16.59 6.51
CA ARG A 26 2.83 17.90 6.06
C ARG A 26 2.30 17.86 4.63
N GLN A 27 3.00 17.17 3.73
CA GLN A 27 2.55 16.98 2.35
C GLN A 27 1.30 16.12 2.25
N ALA A 28 1.16 15.09 3.08
CA ALA A 28 -0.01 14.24 3.15
C ALA A 28 -1.21 14.98 3.74
N ALA A 29 -1.01 15.81 4.76
CA ALA A 29 -2.05 16.67 5.33
C ALA A 29 -2.50 17.77 4.36
N HIS A 30 -1.58 18.28 3.53
CA HIS A 30 -1.90 19.26 2.49
C HIS A 30 -2.44 18.63 1.21
N ARG A 31 -2.24 17.32 1.01
CA ARG A 31 -2.87 16.61 -0.09
C ARG A 31 -4.36 16.58 0.19
N PRO A 32 -5.20 17.27 -0.62
CA PRO A 32 -6.63 17.12 -0.47
C PRO A 32 -6.97 15.63 -0.60
N PRO A 33 -7.93 15.11 0.19
CA PRO A 33 -8.34 13.74 0.04
C PRO A 33 -8.72 13.54 -1.42
N ALA A 34 -8.03 12.65 -2.12
CA ALA A 34 -8.44 12.23 -3.44
C ALA A 34 -9.82 11.55 -3.27
N GLY A 35 -10.89 12.33 -3.41
CA GLY A 35 -12.28 11.87 -3.28
C GLY A 35 -12.97 12.05 -1.92
N GLY A 36 -12.58 13.01 -1.06
CA GLY A 36 -13.24 13.20 0.25
C GLY A 36 -13.91 14.56 0.49
N GLY A 37 -13.89 15.46 -0.49
CA GLY A 37 -14.63 16.72 -0.41
C GLY A 37 -16.08 16.48 -0.82
N SER A 38 -17.00 16.62 0.13
CA SER A 38 -18.46 16.51 -0.02
C SER A 38 -19.02 17.56 -0.99
N ALA A 39 -18.77 17.41 -2.29
CA ALA A 39 -19.75 17.77 -3.31
C ALA A 39 -20.69 16.56 -3.46
N PRO A 40 -22.01 16.75 -3.62
CA PRO A 40 -22.90 15.62 -3.88
C PRO A 40 -22.34 14.86 -5.09
N PRO A 41 -22.10 13.54 -4.95
CA PRO A 41 -21.50 12.78 -6.03
C PRO A 41 -22.44 12.84 -7.23
N ASP A 42 -21.90 13.21 -8.39
CA ASP A 42 -22.65 13.21 -9.64
C ASP A 42 -23.19 11.78 -9.88
N PRO A 43 -24.51 11.57 -9.83
CA PRO A 43 -25.09 10.24 -9.98
C PRO A 43 -24.80 9.65 -11.37
N SER A 44 -24.43 10.49 -12.35
CA SER A 44 -24.10 10.08 -13.71
C SER A 44 -22.77 9.33 -13.82
N GLY A 45 -21.89 9.44 -12.82
CA GLY A 45 -20.61 8.75 -12.75
C GLY A 45 -20.61 7.49 -11.88
N MET A 46 -21.74 7.17 -11.25
CA MET A 46 -21.85 5.98 -10.40
C MET A 46 -22.17 4.75 -11.25
N VAL A 47 -21.34 3.73 -11.13
CA VAL A 47 -21.64 2.41 -11.68
C VAL A 47 -22.44 1.63 -10.65
N THR A 48 -23.68 1.28 -10.97
CA THR A 48 -24.52 0.41 -10.13
C THR A 48 -23.91 -0.98 -10.11
N ILE A 49 -23.33 -1.36 -8.97
CA ILE A 49 -22.88 -2.74 -8.74
C ILE A 49 -24.13 -3.57 -8.38
N PRO A 50 -24.44 -4.63 -9.14
CA PRO A 50 -25.55 -5.50 -8.78
C PRO A 50 -25.26 -6.25 -7.47
N ASP A 51 -26.25 -6.37 -6.60
CA ASP A 51 -26.17 -7.19 -5.37
C ASP A 51 -26.20 -8.71 -5.66
N THR A 52 -26.31 -9.10 -6.93
CA THR A 52 -26.26 -10.50 -7.35
C THR A 52 -24.86 -11.05 -7.08
N PRO A 53 -24.73 -12.13 -6.29
CA PRO A 53 -23.45 -12.79 -6.09
C PRO A 53 -22.82 -13.13 -7.45
N TYR A 54 -21.52 -12.84 -7.59
CA TYR A 54 -20.77 -13.27 -8.77
C TYR A 54 -20.80 -14.80 -8.88
N ASP A 55 -20.81 -15.30 -10.11
CA ASP A 55 -20.70 -16.72 -10.38
C ASP A 55 -19.34 -17.23 -9.87
N SER A 56 -19.36 -18.15 -8.90
CA SER A 56 -18.17 -18.71 -8.28
C SER A 56 -17.35 -19.58 -9.24
N SER A 57 -17.96 -20.05 -10.34
CA SER A 57 -17.24 -20.78 -11.39
C SER A 57 -16.22 -19.90 -12.12
N LEU A 58 -16.40 -18.57 -12.12
CA LEU A 58 -15.46 -17.60 -12.71
C LEU A 58 -14.14 -17.46 -11.94
N TRP A 59 -14.01 -18.06 -10.75
CA TRP A 59 -12.87 -17.90 -9.84
C TRP A 59 -12.31 -19.26 -9.37
N THR A 60 -12.74 -20.35 -10.00
CA THR A 60 -12.41 -21.73 -9.56
C THR A 60 -10.96 -22.14 -9.83
N ASP A 61 -10.30 -21.49 -10.79
CA ASP A 61 -8.88 -21.69 -11.15
C ASP A 61 -7.94 -20.66 -10.53
N THR A 62 -8.46 -19.66 -9.80
CA THR A 62 -7.67 -18.59 -9.18
C THR A 62 -6.79 -19.10 -8.03
N ASP A 63 -7.14 -20.23 -7.39
CA ASP A 63 -6.30 -20.88 -6.37
C ASP A 63 -5.06 -21.58 -6.97
N ASP A 64 -5.00 -21.75 -8.30
CA ASP A 64 -3.85 -22.33 -9.01
C ASP A 64 -2.83 -21.26 -9.44
N GLU A 65 -2.78 -20.14 -8.70
CA GLU A 65 -1.61 -19.26 -8.69
C GLU A 65 -0.44 -19.91 -7.92
N GLY A 66 0.09 -21.00 -8.48
CA GLY A 66 1.53 -21.19 -8.63
C GLY A 66 2.45 -20.98 -7.42
N LEU A 67 2.00 -21.20 -6.17
CA LEU A 67 2.92 -21.39 -5.04
C LEU A 67 3.50 -22.80 -5.11
N GLY A 68 4.43 -23.00 -6.06
CA GLY A 68 5.47 -24.01 -6.04
C GLY A 68 5.04 -25.42 -5.63
N ALA A 69 4.60 -26.22 -6.61
CA ALA A 69 4.73 -27.68 -6.66
C ALA A 69 4.31 -28.45 -5.40
N ARG A 70 3.04 -28.88 -5.34
CA ARG A 70 2.54 -29.86 -4.34
C ARG A 70 3.24 -31.24 -4.36
N ASN A 71 4.23 -31.48 -5.21
CA ASN A 71 4.93 -32.76 -5.32
C ASN A 71 6.41 -32.69 -5.75
N ARG A 72 7.14 -31.60 -5.47
CA ARG A 72 8.62 -31.69 -5.48
C ARG A 72 9.11 -32.04 -4.06
N ARG A 73 9.19 -33.34 -3.77
CA ARG A 73 10.04 -33.83 -2.68
C ARG A 73 11.48 -33.46 -3.07
N ALA A 74 12.09 -32.56 -2.30
CA ALA A 74 13.51 -32.25 -2.47
C ALA A 74 14.31 -33.56 -2.29
N PRO A 75 15.26 -33.88 -3.20
CA PRO A 75 16.25 -34.92 -2.93
C PRO A 75 17.20 -34.50 -1.81
#